data_AF-A0A9N9NJL7-F1
#
_entry.id   AF-A0A9N9NJL7-F1
#
_cell.length_a   1.000
_cell.length_b   1.000
_cell.length_c   1.000
_cell.angle_alpha   90.00
_cell.angle_beta   90.00
_cell.angle_gamma   90.00
#
_symmetry.space_group_name_H-M   'P 1'
#
loop_
_entity.id
_entity.type
_entity.pdbx_description
1 polymer ?
#
loop_
_entity_poly.entity_id
_entity_poly.type
_entity_poly.pdbx_seq_one_letter_code
_entity_poly.pdbx_strand_id
1 'polypeptide(L)' 'IPLSLAWAITTHKSQGLTLPKAVIDISKKEFAAGLSFVAISCVRSL' A
#
# COMPACT_ATOMS: atom_id res chain seq x y z
N ILE A 1 -23.10 -8.98 -0.69
CA ILE A 1 -21.96 -9.92 -0.64
C ILE A 1 -20.71 -9.11 -0.30
N PRO A 2 -19.88 -9.48 0.70
CA PRO A 2 -18.73 -8.72 1.14
C PRO A 2 -17.52 -8.90 0.20
N LEU A 3 -17.64 -8.39 -1.04
CA LEU A 3 -16.58 -8.43 -2.04
C LEU A 3 -16.22 -7.01 -2.48
N SER A 4 -14.92 -6.78 -2.67
CA SER A 4 -14.39 -5.54 -3.24
C SER A 4 -13.18 -5.85 -4.12
N LEU A 5 -12.93 -5.01 -5.13
CA LEU A 5 -11.73 -5.13 -5.97
C LEU A 5 -10.49 -4.84 -5.12
N ALA A 6 -9.54 -5.78 -5.12
CA ALA A 6 -8.32 -5.70 -4.31
C ALA A 6 -7.03 -5.68 -5.14
N TRP A 7 -7.12 -5.48 -6.46
CA TRP A 7 -5.95 -5.38 -7.34
C TRP A 7 -5.15 -4.09 -7.10
N ALA A 8 -5.87 -2.99 -6.87
CA ALA A 8 -5.31 -1.72 -6.45
C ALA A 8 -6.01 -1.29 -5.16
N ILE A 9 -5.23 -1.07 -4.12
CA ILE A 9 -5.71 -0.61 -2.81
C ILE A 9 -4.86 0.56 -2.35
N THR A 10 -5.47 1.48 -1.61
CA THR A 10 -4.73 2.60 -1.00
C THR A 10 -3.79 2.08 0.09
N THR A 11 -2.68 2.77 0.32
CA THR A 11 -1.75 2.48 1.43
C THR A 11 -2.44 2.32 2.79
N HIS A 12 -3.43 3.16 3.08
CA HIS A 12 -4.17 3.08 4.34
C HIS A 12 -4.95 1.75 4.49
N LYS A 13 -5.41 1.17 3.38
CA LYS A 13 -6.09 -0.13 3.36
C LYS A 13 -5.10 -1.30 3.41
N SER A 14 -3.86 -1.10 2.96
CA SER A 14 -2.81 -2.12 3.01
C SER A 14 -2.01 -2.13 4.31
N GLN A 15 -2.23 -1.18 5.21
CA GLN A 15 -1.46 -1.08 6.45
C GLN A 15 -1.55 -2.38 7.26
N GLY A 16 -0.38 -2.96 7.57
CA GLY A 16 -0.26 -4.23 8.29
C GLY A 16 -0.37 -5.48 7.41
N LEU A 17 -0.61 -5.34 6.11
CA LEU A 17 -0.55 -6.46 5.17
C LEU A 17 0.89 -6.76 4.79
N THR A 18 1.19 -8.05 4.57
CA THR A 18 2.42 -8.48 3.89
C THR A 18 2.07 -8.83 2.45
N LEU A 19 2.59 -8.06 1.50
CA LEU A 19 2.42 -8.25 0.07
C LEU A 19 3.69 -8.87 -0.53
N PRO A 20 3.57 -9.97 -1.30
CA PRO A 20 4.73 -10.61 -1.92
C PRO A 20 5.33 -9.76 -3.04
N LYS A 21 4.50 -8.94 -3.71
CA LYS A 21 4.90 -8.02 -4.76
C LYS A 21 3.89 -6.86 -4.80
N ALA A 22 4.38 -5.65 -5.01
CA ALA A 22 3.54 -4.48 -5.21
C ALA A 22 4.20 -3.50 -6.18
N VAL A 23 3.39 -2.73 -6.89
CA VAL A 23 3.82 -1.51 -7.60
C VAL A 23 3.24 -0.35 -6.80
N ILE A 24 4.10 0.54 -6.33
CA ILE A 24 3.71 1.65 -5.44
C ILE A 24 3.91 2.96 -6.19
N ASP A 25 2.84 3.74 -6.33
CA ASP A 25 2.89 5.10 -6.88
C ASP A 25 2.99 6.13 -5.75
N ILE A 26 4.12 6.84 -5.70
CA ILE A 26 4.42 7.88 -4.71
C ILE A 26 4.57 9.25 -5.41
N SER A 27 3.99 9.41 -6.62
CA SER A 27 4.13 10.65 -7.40
C SER A 27 3.43 11.84 -6.74
N LYS A 28 2.39 11.60 -5.95
CA LYS A 28 1.63 12.65 -5.24
C LYS A 28 2.16 12.83 -3.82
N LYS A 29 2.14 14.08 -3.35
CA LYS A 29 2.48 14.41 -1.95
C LYS A 29 1.60 13.60 -1.00
N GLU A 30 2.23 13.04 0.03
CA GLU A 30 1.52 12.32 1.08
C GLU A 30 0.47 13.22 1.74
N PHE A 31 -0.74 12.70 1.90
CA PHE A 31 -1.79 13.37 2.67
C PHE A 31 -1.47 13.38 4.18
N ALA A 32 -0.80 12.34 4.67
CA ALA A 32 -0.33 12.18 6.04
C ALA A 32 1.09 11.67 6.05
N ALA A 33 1.91 12.15 7.00
CA ALA A 33 3.31 11.78 7.09
C ALA A 33 3.49 10.27 7.29
N GLY A 34 4.41 9.67 6.53
CA GLY A 34 4.82 8.29 6.70
C GLY A 34 4.03 7.28 5.86
N LEU A 35 3.12 7.72 4.99
CA LEU A 35 2.38 6.84 4.09
C LEU A 35 3.32 6.09 3.13
N SER A 36 4.35 6.73 2.59
CA SER A 36 5.33 6.06 1.72
C SER A 36 6.07 4.96 2.45
N PHE A 37 6.46 5.22 3.71
CA PHE A 37 7.09 4.21 4.55
C PHE A 37 6.17 3.02 4.79
N VAL A 38 4.89 3.27 5.12
CA VAL A 38 3.89 2.21 5.28
C VAL A 38 3.69 1.42 3.99
N ALA A 39 3.68 2.08 2.83
CA ALA A 39 3.54 1.40 1.55
C ALA A 39 4.72 0.45 1.26
N ILE A 40 5.95 0.92 1.52
CA ILE A 40 7.17 0.13 1.31
C ILE A 40 7.27 -1.02 2.32
N SER A 41 6.91 -0.78 3.58
CA SER A 41 7.00 -1.81 4.64
C SER A 41 6.08 -3.00 4.44
N CYS A 42 5.08 -2.87 3.56
CA CYS A 42 4.21 -3.98 3.17
C CYS A 42 4.95 -5.02 2.30
N VAL A 43 6.08 -4.70 1.68
CA VAL A 43 6.81 -5.60 0.76
C VAL A 43 8.11 -6.10 1.40
N ARG A 44 8.41 -7.40 1.26
CA ARG A 44 9.58 -8.02 1.91
C ARG A 44 10.86 -8.07 1.09
N SER A 45 10.77 -7.96 -0.24
CA SER A 45 11.92 -8.00 -1.14
C SER A 45 11.76 -6.93 -2.21
N LEU A 46 12.87 -6.25 -2.53
CA LEU A 46 12.98 -5.36 -3.67
C LEU A 46 13.29 -6.15 -4.95
#